data_AF-A0A966FG44-F1
#
_entry.id   AF-A0A966FG44-F1
#
_cell.length_a   1.000
_cell.length_b   1.000
_cell.length_c   1.000
_cell.angle_alpha   90.00
_cell.angle_beta   90.00
_cell.angle_gamma   90.00
#
_symmetry.space_group_name_H-M   'P 1'
#
loop_
_entity.id
_entity.type
_entity.pdbx_description
1 polymer ?
#
loop_
_entity_poly.entity_id
_entity_poly.type
_entity_poly.pdbx_seq_one_letter_code
_entity_poly.pdbx_strand_id
1 'polypeptide(L)'
;MVPHLVTALTGPINELEQRVLDSMPAIERWFRLEWMEHTPPFYSSVDVRNAGFKLAPVDTNLFPSGWNNLTPQMLPLAVQAAMAAIEKICPEARNLLVIPENGTPSSFYLANLAQLQRIFNMAGLNVRLGSIDPALKKNTTYELQSGETLTLEPVIRGKRRLGLKDFDPCTILLNNDLSAGVPGILEEIYEQYLLPPLHAGWSTRRKSTHFRCYEEVAKRLGKLLGVDPWLTYPLFDRCENVN
;
A
#
# COMPACT_ATOMS: atom_id res chain seq x y z
N MET A 1 -27.55 3.59 -4.77
CA MET A 1 -27.74 2.24 -4.19
C MET A 1 -26.41 1.82 -3.59
N VAL A 2 -26.40 1.32 -2.37
CA VAL A 2 -25.18 0.81 -1.71
C VAL A 2 -25.32 -0.70 -1.49
N PRO A 3 -24.22 -1.46 -1.34
CA PRO A 3 -24.30 -2.89 -1.05
C PRO A 3 -25.02 -3.16 0.28
N HIS A 4 -25.89 -4.16 0.30
CA HIS A 4 -26.56 -4.64 1.51
C HIS A 4 -26.29 -6.14 1.70
N LEU A 5 -26.20 -6.57 2.96
CA LEU A 5 -26.06 -7.99 3.27
C LEU A 5 -27.34 -8.73 2.92
N VAL A 6 -27.22 -9.80 2.13
CA VAL A 6 -28.33 -10.70 1.79
C VAL A 6 -28.25 -11.94 2.69
N THR A 7 -28.21 -11.71 4.00
CA THR A 7 -28.19 -12.76 5.03
C THR A 7 -28.94 -12.30 6.27
N ALA A 8 -29.68 -13.22 6.90
CA ALA A 8 -30.33 -12.99 8.20
C ALA A 8 -29.37 -13.24 9.39
N LEU A 9 -28.20 -13.84 9.13
CA LEU A 9 -27.25 -14.24 10.16
C LEU A 9 -26.19 -13.15 10.33
N THR A 10 -26.44 -12.21 11.25
CA THR A 10 -25.56 -11.09 11.59
C THR A 10 -25.14 -11.05 13.06
N GLY A 11 -25.63 -11.99 13.89
CA GLY A 11 -25.40 -12.00 15.35
C GLY A 11 -23.92 -11.85 15.76
N PRO A 12 -22.99 -12.69 15.26
CA PRO A 12 -21.57 -12.59 15.61
C PRO A 12 -20.92 -11.26 15.20
N ILE A 13 -21.35 -10.65 14.08
CA ILE A 13 -20.84 -9.36 13.64
C ILE A 13 -21.39 -8.22 14.50
N ASN A 14 -22.66 -8.28 14.90
CA ASN A 14 -23.24 -7.29 15.81
C ASN A 14 -22.52 -7.31 17.16
N GLU A 15 -22.18 -8.50 17.68
CA GLU A 15 -21.38 -8.62 18.91
C GLU A 15 -19.98 -8.03 18.73
N LEU A 16 -19.29 -8.38 17.63
CA LEU A 16 -17.96 -7.82 17.32
C LEU A 16 -18.01 -6.29 17.22
N GLU A 17 -18.99 -5.74 16.52
CA GLU A 17 -19.20 -4.30 16.38
C GLU A 17 -19.42 -3.64 17.74
N GLN A 18 -20.32 -4.18 18.56
CA GLN A 18 -20.58 -3.67 19.90
C GLN A 18 -19.31 -3.66 20.75
N ARG A 19 -18.52 -4.74 20.73
CA ARG A 19 -17.25 -4.84 21.47
C ARG A 19 -16.22 -3.82 21.00
N VAL A 20 -16.14 -3.55 19.70
CA VAL A 20 -15.27 -2.53 19.13
C VAL A 20 -15.71 -1.13 19.60
N LEU A 21 -17.01 -0.83 19.57
CA LEU A 21 -17.56 0.44 20.02
C LEU A 21 -17.32 0.67 21.52
N ASP A 22 -17.62 -0.33 22.35
CA ASP A 22 -17.45 -0.28 23.81
C ASP A 22 -15.96 -0.15 24.22
N SER A 23 -15.04 -0.66 23.39
CA SER A 23 -13.60 -0.68 23.69
C SER A 23 -12.79 0.35 22.91
N MET A 24 -13.43 1.32 22.23
CA MET A 24 -12.76 2.24 21.30
C MET A 24 -11.53 2.96 21.90
N PRO A 25 -11.57 3.56 23.12
CA PRO A 25 -10.38 4.19 23.70
C PRO A 25 -9.23 3.21 23.95
N ALA A 26 -9.55 1.96 24.31
CA ALA A 26 -8.56 0.92 24.55
C ALA A 26 -7.90 0.45 23.24
N ILE A 27 -8.69 0.29 22.17
CA ILE A 27 -8.20 -0.05 20.82
C ILE A 27 -7.27 1.04 20.30
N GLU A 28 -7.67 2.31 20.40
CA GLU A 28 -6.87 3.45 19.95
C GLU A 28 -5.54 3.55 20.73
N ARG A 29 -5.58 3.32 22.05
CA ARG A 29 -4.36 3.25 22.86
C ARG A 29 -3.48 2.07 22.45
N TRP A 30 -4.07 0.91 22.20
CA TRP A 30 -3.35 -0.28 21.79
C TRP A 30 -2.62 -0.04 20.46
N PHE A 31 -3.31 0.46 19.43
CA PHE A 31 -2.67 0.81 18.15
C PHE A 31 -1.52 1.82 18.32
N ARG A 32 -1.69 2.88 19.12
CA ARG A 32 -0.59 3.83 19.37
C ARG A 32 0.65 3.16 19.94
N LEU A 33 0.49 2.20 20.84
CA LEU A 33 1.61 1.43 21.40
C LEU A 33 2.24 0.50 20.36
N GLU A 34 1.43 -0.22 19.58
CA GLU A 34 1.96 -1.06 18.49
C GLU A 34 2.77 -0.23 17.48
N TRP A 35 2.34 1.00 17.15
CA TRP A 35 3.05 1.88 16.22
C TRP A 35 4.30 2.55 16.81
N MET A 36 4.53 2.45 18.12
CA MET A 36 5.80 2.82 18.75
C MET A 36 6.86 1.73 18.57
N GLU A 37 6.43 0.47 18.57
CA GLU A 37 7.33 -0.70 18.40
C GLU A 37 7.49 -1.09 16.93
N HIS A 38 6.49 -0.82 16.09
CA HIS A 38 6.44 -1.21 14.70
C HIS A 38 6.27 -0.01 13.77
N THR A 39 7.06 0.03 12.70
CA THR A 39 6.95 1.07 11.68
C THR A 39 5.85 0.68 10.68
N PRO A 40 4.78 1.49 10.52
CA PRO A 40 3.76 1.20 9.52
C PRO A 40 4.34 1.36 8.11
N PRO A 41 3.80 0.64 7.10
CA PRO A 41 4.19 0.87 5.72
C PRO A 41 3.79 2.29 5.29
N PHE A 42 4.47 2.82 4.28
CA PHE A 42 4.17 4.16 3.75
C PHE A 42 2.73 4.26 3.23
N TYR A 43 2.27 3.20 2.57
CA TYR A 43 0.87 3.02 2.19
C TYR A 43 0.50 1.52 2.12
N SER A 44 -0.79 1.23 2.09
CA SER A 44 -1.30 -0.12 1.85
C SER A 44 -2.79 -0.07 1.54
N SER A 45 -3.31 -1.09 0.86
CA SER A 45 -4.75 -1.40 0.86
C SER A 45 -4.99 -2.78 1.46
N VAL A 46 -6.15 -2.97 2.08
CA VAL A 46 -6.57 -4.24 2.67
C VAL A 46 -7.96 -4.57 2.16
N ASP A 47 -8.09 -5.72 1.51
CA ASP A 47 -9.39 -6.22 1.08
C ASP A 47 -10.02 -6.96 2.25
N VAL A 48 -11.28 -6.63 2.56
CA VAL A 48 -12.03 -7.23 3.67
C VAL A 48 -13.30 -7.88 3.15
N ARG A 49 -13.65 -9.05 3.69
CA ARG A 49 -14.95 -9.70 3.42
C ARG A 49 -15.80 -9.76 4.67
N ASN A 50 -17.04 -9.30 4.55
CA ASN A 50 -18.08 -9.45 5.56
C ASN A 50 -19.02 -10.59 5.17
N ALA A 51 -19.02 -11.66 5.96
CA ALA A 51 -19.87 -12.84 5.78
C ALA A 51 -21.09 -12.88 6.72
N GLY A 52 -21.34 -11.82 7.50
CA GLY A 52 -22.38 -11.76 8.53
C GLY A 52 -22.06 -12.52 9.82
N PHE A 53 -21.27 -13.61 9.74
CA PHE A 53 -20.70 -14.30 10.91
C PHE A 53 -19.20 -14.07 11.11
N LYS A 54 -18.52 -13.42 10.15
CA LYS A 54 -17.07 -13.21 10.15
C LYS A 54 -16.72 -11.99 9.32
N LEU A 55 -15.75 -11.20 9.80
CA LEU A 55 -15.23 -10.01 9.13
C LEU A 55 -13.71 -10.10 9.12
N ALA A 56 -13.14 -10.55 8.01
CA ALA A 56 -11.72 -10.85 7.93
C ALA A 56 -11.07 -10.20 6.71
N PRO A 57 -9.80 -9.77 6.81
CA PRO A 57 -9.02 -9.39 5.65
C PRO A 57 -8.70 -10.64 4.82
N VAL A 58 -8.70 -10.47 3.50
CA VAL A 58 -8.43 -11.54 2.53
C VAL A 58 -7.24 -11.22 1.62
N ASP A 59 -6.86 -9.94 1.53
CA ASP A 59 -5.62 -9.51 0.87
C ASP A 59 -5.05 -8.27 1.57
N THR A 60 -3.73 -8.14 1.53
CA THR A 60 -3.01 -6.93 1.93
C THR A 60 -2.01 -6.60 0.84
N ASN A 61 -2.22 -5.46 0.20
CA ASN A 61 -1.39 -4.98 -0.89
C ASN A 61 -0.57 -3.77 -0.43
N LEU A 62 0.76 -3.90 -0.49
CA LEU A 62 1.70 -2.82 -0.19
C LEU A 62 2.01 -1.95 -1.40
N PHE A 63 1.38 -2.22 -2.54
CA PHE A 63 1.49 -1.50 -3.81
C PHE A 63 0.07 -1.18 -4.35
N PRO A 64 -0.77 -0.47 -3.57
CA PRO A 64 -2.17 -0.24 -3.94
C PRO A 64 -2.29 0.52 -5.26
N SER A 65 -3.15 0.03 -6.15
CA SER A 65 -3.33 0.56 -7.52
C SER A 65 -4.75 1.08 -7.79
N GLY A 66 -5.47 1.51 -6.74
CA GLY A 66 -6.85 1.99 -6.81
C GLY A 66 -7.07 3.40 -6.30
N TRP A 67 -6.04 4.27 -6.31
CA TRP A 67 -6.11 5.63 -5.76
C TRP A 67 -7.17 6.48 -6.46
N ASN A 68 -7.43 6.24 -7.74
CA ASN A 68 -8.48 6.88 -8.53
C ASN A 68 -9.91 6.54 -8.07
N ASN A 69 -10.08 5.53 -7.21
CA ASN A 69 -11.39 5.18 -6.65
C ASN A 69 -11.71 5.99 -5.38
N LEU A 70 -10.75 6.75 -4.84
CA LEU A 70 -11.01 7.66 -3.73
C LEU A 70 -11.93 8.80 -4.17
N THR A 71 -12.93 9.11 -3.36
CA THR A 71 -13.83 10.22 -3.66
C THR A 71 -13.14 11.57 -3.42
N PRO A 72 -13.58 12.67 -4.07
CA PRO A 72 -13.01 13.99 -3.83
C PRO A 72 -13.01 14.42 -2.35
N GLN A 73 -14.01 13.99 -1.58
CA GLN A 73 -14.15 14.28 -0.15
C GLN A 73 -13.09 13.58 0.71
N MET A 74 -12.52 12.46 0.23
CA MET A 74 -11.46 11.73 0.93
C MET A 74 -10.07 12.32 0.68
N LEU A 75 -9.89 13.16 -0.34
CA LEU A 75 -8.59 13.68 -0.74
C LEU A 75 -7.89 14.55 0.31
N PRO A 76 -8.57 15.46 1.04
CA PRO A 76 -7.91 16.24 2.09
C PRO A 76 -7.28 15.35 3.17
N LEU A 77 -7.99 14.28 3.56
CA LEU A 77 -7.49 13.32 4.55
C LEU A 77 -6.33 12.48 3.99
N ALA A 78 -6.41 12.06 2.72
CA ALA A 78 -5.32 11.34 2.06
C ALA A 78 -4.05 12.19 1.96
N VAL A 79 -4.19 13.48 1.64
CA VAL A 79 -3.07 14.44 1.61
C VAL A 79 -2.45 14.61 2.99
N GLN A 80 -3.27 14.79 4.03
CA GLN A 80 -2.78 14.92 5.41
C GLN A 80 -2.04 13.64 5.87
N ALA A 81 -2.58 12.46 5.55
CA ALA A 81 -1.93 11.19 5.86
C ALA A 81 -0.61 11.03 5.11
N ALA A 82 -0.55 11.45 3.84
CA ALA A 82 0.69 11.45 3.06
C ALA A 82 1.75 12.38 3.69
N MET A 83 1.38 13.59 4.10
CA MET A 83 2.29 14.51 4.78
C MET A 83 2.89 13.88 6.05
N ALA A 84 2.05 13.31 6.91
CA ALA A 84 2.49 12.64 8.13
C ALA A 84 3.42 11.44 7.85
N ALA A 85 3.14 10.67 6.79
CA ALA A 85 3.99 9.55 6.38
C ALA A 85 5.36 10.02 5.87
N ILE A 86 5.40 11.13 5.10
CA ILE A 86 6.64 11.72 4.59
C ILE A 86 7.48 12.29 5.72
N GLU A 87 6.88 13.05 6.64
CA GLU A 87 7.57 13.65 7.80
C GLU A 87 8.27 12.60 8.66
N LYS A 88 7.67 11.41 8.81
CA LYS A 88 8.24 10.30 9.59
C LYS A 88 9.42 9.63 8.87
N ILE A 89 9.46 9.62 7.54
CA ILE A 89 10.48 8.90 6.76
C ILE A 89 11.61 9.82 6.31
N CYS A 90 11.26 10.95 5.68
CA CYS A 90 12.22 11.90 5.15
C CYS A 90 11.59 13.30 5.19
N PRO A 91 11.73 14.04 6.32
CA PRO A 91 11.11 15.35 6.50
C PRO A 91 11.69 16.42 5.55
N GLU A 92 12.90 16.21 5.03
CA GLU A 92 13.54 17.10 4.06
C GLU A 92 13.20 16.74 2.60
N ALA A 93 12.30 15.78 2.39
CA ALA A 93 11.97 15.30 1.06
C ALA A 93 11.36 16.40 0.19
N ARG A 94 12.06 16.73 -0.90
CA ARG A 94 11.54 17.63 -1.95
C ARG A 94 11.07 16.88 -3.18
N ASN A 95 11.81 15.86 -3.57
CA ASN A 95 11.60 15.11 -4.80
C ASN A 95 11.23 13.66 -4.47
N LEU A 96 10.11 13.19 -5.03
CA LEU A 96 9.64 11.81 -4.93
C LEU A 96 9.61 11.17 -6.32
N LEU A 97 10.31 10.04 -6.48
CA LEU A 97 10.22 9.23 -7.68
C LEU A 97 9.23 8.10 -7.45
N VAL A 98 8.17 8.03 -8.24
CA VAL A 98 7.25 6.88 -8.22
C VAL A 98 7.62 5.95 -9.36
N ILE A 99 7.82 4.67 -9.04
CA ILE A 99 8.12 3.62 -10.01
C ILE A 99 6.84 2.81 -10.27
N PRO A 100 6.23 2.90 -11.46
CA PRO A 100 5.03 2.17 -11.81
C PRO A 100 5.33 0.72 -12.24
N GLU A 101 4.26 -0.06 -12.41
CA GLU A 101 4.30 -1.37 -13.06
C GLU A 101 4.92 -1.32 -14.46
N ASN A 102 5.60 -2.40 -14.84
CA ASN A 102 6.20 -2.54 -16.16
C ASN A 102 5.15 -2.91 -17.23
N GLY A 103 5.52 -2.76 -18.50
CA GLY A 103 4.67 -3.10 -19.64
C GLY A 103 3.72 -1.97 -20.04
N THR A 104 2.62 -2.34 -20.70
CA THR A 104 1.63 -1.39 -21.20
C THR A 104 0.56 -1.14 -20.15
N PRO A 105 0.51 0.03 -19.51
CA PRO A 105 -0.44 0.30 -18.44
C PRO A 105 -1.86 0.40 -18.98
N SER A 106 -2.84 -0.11 -18.23
CA SER A 106 -4.26 0.09 -18.53
C SER A 106 -4.69 1.52 -18.28
N SER A 107 -5.81 1.96 -18.88
CA SER A 107 -6.36 3.30 -18.62
C SER A 107 -6.69 3.54 -17.15
N PHE A 108 -7.19 2.51 -16.45
CA PHE A 108 -7.47 2.58 -15.02
C PHE A 108 -6.20 2.72 -14.19
N TYR A 109 -5.13 2.01 -14.56
CA TYR A 109 -3.85 2.13 -13.86
C TYR A 109 -3.18 3.49 -14.09
N LEU A 110 -3.30 4.06 -15.29
CA LEU A 110 -2.87 5.44 -15.56
C LEU A 110 -3.65 6.45 -14.71
N ALA A 111 -4.97 6.29 -14.59
CA ALA A 111 -5.78 7.12 -13.70
C ALA A 111 -5.35 7.00 -12.23
N ASN A 112 -5.02 5.79 -11.79
CA ASN A 112 -4.44 5.54 -10.46
C ASN A 112 -3.15 6.33 -10.26
N LEU A 113 -2.19 6.27 -11.20
CA LEU A 113 -0.92 6.98 -11.10
C LEU A 113 -1.12 8.50 -11.10
N ALA A 114 -2.02 9.03 -11.92
CA ALA A 114 -2.35 10.46 -11.94
C ALA A 114 -2.92 10.92 -10.59
N GLN A 115 -3.83 10.14 -10.00
CA GLN A 115 -4.39 10.46 -8.69
C GLN A 115 -3.34 10.37 -7.57
N LEU A 116 -2.46 9.37 -7.63
CA LEU A 116 -1.34 9.22 -6.70
C LEU A 116 -0.38 10.43 -6.79
N GLN A 117 -0.01 10.82 -8.01
CA GLN A 117 0.83 11.98 -8.27
C GLN A 117 0.18 13.27 -7.74
N ARG A 118 -1.13 13.43 -7.94
CA ARG A 118 -1.89 14.57 -7.40
C ARG A 118 -1.84 14.64 -5.88
N ILE A 119 -2.09 13.52 -5.19
CA ILE A 119 -2.08 13.47 -3.71
C ILE A 119 -0.71 13.91 -3.18
N PHE A 120 0.38 13.36 -3.71
CA PHE A 120 1.72 13.69 -3.23
C PHE A 120 2.18 15.10 -3.63
N ASN A 121 1.77 15.61 -4.80
CA ASN A 121 2.00 17.01 -5.16
C ASN A 121 1.27 17.96 -4.19
N MET A 122 0.03 17.65 -3.83
CA MET A 122 -0.73 18.43 -2.83
C MET A 122 -0.11 18.32 -1.42
N ALA A 123 0.59 17.23 -1.12
CA ALA A 123 1.36 17.05 0.11
C ALA A 123 2.71 17.83 0.11
N GLY A 124 3.01 18.59 -0.95
CA GLY A 124 4.19 19.45 -1.03
C GLY A 124 5.42 18.81 -1.66
N LEU A 125 5.29 17.62 -2.27
CA LEU A 125 6.38 16.95 -2.98
C LEU A 125 6.40 17.30 -4.47
N ASN A 126 7.58 17.32 -5.07
CA ASN A 126 7.76 17.30 -6.52
C ASN A 126 7.82 15.85 -7.00
N VAL A 127 6.74 15.38 -7.63
CA VAL A 127 6.56 13.96 -7.96
C VAL A 127 6.76 13.72 -9.46
N ARG A 128 7.66 12.79 -9.80
CA ARG A 128 7.85 12.30 -11.17
C ARG A 128 7.74 10.79 -11.25
N LEU A 129 7.37 10.30 -12.44
CA LEU A 129 7.12 8.88 -12.68
C LEU A 129 8.28 8.29 -13.50
N GLY A 130 8.99 7.34 -12.90
CA GLY A 130 10.14 6.68 -13.49
C GLY A 130 9.88 5.23 -13.81
N SER A 131 9.87 4.86 -15.08
CA SER A 131 9.79 3.47 -15.50
C SER A 131 11.13 2.77 -15.43
N ILE A 132 11.14 1.58 -14.86
CA ILE A 132 12.28 0.64 -14.87
C ILE A 132 12.15 -0.41 -15.97
N ASP A 133 11.13 -0.29 -16.84
CA ASP A 133 10.92 -1.19 -17.96
C ASP A 133 12.02 -0.97 -19.03
N PRO A 134 12.83 -1.99 -19.36
CA PRO A 134 13.85 -1.88 -20.40
C PRO A 134 13.32 -1.51 -21.80
N ALA A 135 12.02 -1.72 -22.05
CA ALA A 135 11.38 -1.34 -23.31
C ALA A 135 11.20 0.19 -23.43
N LEU A 136 11.08 0.91 -22.30
CA LEU A 136 10.90 2.35 -22.28
C LEU A 136 12.27 3.05 -22.30
N LYS A 137 12.71 3.47 -23.49
CA LYS A 137 14.02 4.14 -23.69
C LYS A 137 13.93 5.67 -23.81
N LYS A 138 12.73 6.21 -23.94
CA LYS A 138 12.44 7.64 -24.12
C LYS A 138 11.20 7.99 -23.33
N ASN A 139 11.07 9.27 -23.00
CA ASN A 139 9.88 9.80 -22.33
C ASN A 139 8.64 9.49 -23.17
N THR A 140 7.65 8.86 -22.54
CA THR A 140 6.39 8.48 -23.17
C THR A 140 5.26 9.19 -22.43
N THR A 141 4.49 9.99 -23.16
CA THR A 141 3.32 10.69 -22.61
C THR A 141 2.05 9.93 -22.98
N TYR A 142 1.19 9.71 -21.99
CA TYR A 142 -0.11 9.09 -22.13
C TYR A 142 -1.19 10.14 -21.89
N GLU A 143 -2.23 10.15 -22.73
CA GLU A 143 -3.43 10.95 -22.52
C GLU A 143 -4.45 10.12 -21.74
N LEU A 144 -4.95 10.67 -20.64
CA LEU A 144 -5.97 10.05 -19.81
C LEU A 144 -7.36 10.39 -20.36
N GLN A 145 -8.35 9.55 -20.02
CA GLN A 145 -9.76 9.81 -20.37
C GLN A 145 -10.30 11.11 -19.76
N SER A 146 -9.68 11.63 -18.70
CA SER A 146 -10.00 12.92 -18.09
C SER A 146 -9.51 14.13 -18.92
N GLY A 147 -8.67 13.90 -19.94
CA GLY A 147 -7.98 14.96 -20.69
C GLY A 147 -6.64 15.40 -20.07
N GLU A 148 -6.26 14.81 -18.94
CA GLU A 148 -4.95 15.02 -18.32
C GLU A 148 -3.87 14.21 -19.03
N THR A 149 -2.62 14.64 -18.93
CA THR A 149 -1.47 13.91 -19.49
C THR A 149 -0.55 13.42 -18.39
N LEU A 150 0.04 12.25 -18.62
CA LEU A 150 0.95 11.61 -17.69
C LEU A 150 2.19 11.15 -18.45
N THR A 151 3.36 11.58 -18.00
CA THR A 151 4.64 11.24 -18.64
C THR A 151 5.38 10.22 -17.81
N LEU A 152 5.73 9.10 -18.43
CA LEU A 152 6.65 8.10 -17.89
C LEU A 152 8.04 8.32 -18.48
N GLU A 153 9.05 8.30 -17.62
CA GLU A 153 10.42 8.59 -17.99
C GLU A 153 11.34 7.41 -17.68
N PRO A 154 12.34 7.13 -18.51
CA PRO A 154 13.27 6.04 -18.24
C PRO A 154 14.11 6.39 -17.00
N VAL A 155 14.11 5.49 -16.01
CA VAL A 155 14.96 5.64 -14.82
C VAL A 155 16.43 5.54 -15.20
N ILE A 156 17.22 6.47 -14.68
CA ILE A 156 18.66 6.50 -14.87
C ILE A 156 19.33 6.03 -13.57
N ARG A 157 20.13 4.96 -13.68
CA ARG A 157 20.98 4.48 -12.60
C ARG A 157 22.33 5.19 -12.63
N GLY A 158 22.58 6.03 -11.64
CA GLY A 158 23.92 6.49 -11.30
C GLY A 158 24.69 5.41 -10.52
N LYS A 159 25.88 5.74 -10.01
CA LYS A 159 26.71 4.78 -9.26
C LYS A 159 25.98 4.18 -8.05
N ARG A 160 25.24 4.98 -7.29
CA ARG A 160 24.59 4.59 -6.02
C ARG A 160 23.16 5.12 -5.84
N ARG A 161 22.62 5.79 -6.88
CA ARG A 161 21.34 6.51 -6.83
C ARG A 161 20.54 6.29 -8.11
N LEU A 162 19.22 6.32 -7.99
CA LEU A 162 18.27 6.39 -9.10
C LEU A 162 17.72 7.79 -9.25
N GLY A 163 17.52 8.21 -10.49
CA GLY A 163 16.89 9.49 -10.78
C GLY A 163 16.35 9.52 -12.19
N LEU A 164 15.91 10.70 -12.60
CA LEU A 164 15.55 11.01 -13.97
C LEU A 164 16.47 12.13 -14.48
N LYS A 165 16.29 12.51 -15.73
CA LYS A 165 17.00 13.67 -16.28
C LYS A 165 16.67 14.92 -15.45
N ASP A 166 17.71 15.55 -14.92
CA ASP A 166 17.65 16.75 -14.07
C ASP A 166 16.76 16.60 -12.83
N PHE A 167 16.64 15.37 -12.29
CA PHE A 167 15.81 15.06 -11.13
C PHE A 167 16.46 13.99 -10.25
N ASP A 168 16.88 14.39 -9.06
CA ASP A 168 17.44 13.51 -8.03
C ASP A 168 16.45 13.40 -6.85
N PRO A 169 15.77 12.25 -6.68
CA PRO A 169 14.86 11.99 -5.59
C PRO A 169 15.60 11.58 -4.31
N CYS A 170 15.06 11.94 -3.16
CA CYS A 170 15.49 11.41 -1.86
C CYS A 170 14.76 10.09 -1.52
N THR A 171 13.53 9.95 -2.02
CA THR A 171 12.63 8.84 -1.76
C THR A 171 12.10 8.29 -3.07
N ILE A 172 12.05 6.97 -3.14
CA ILE A 172 11.57 6.18 -4.25
C ILE A 172 10.38 5.38 -3.73
N LEU A 173 9.21 5.63 -4.30
CA LEU A 173 7.98 4.92 -4.00
C LEU A 173 7.71 3.92 -5.11
N LEU A 174 7.73 2.64 -4.78
CA LEU A 174 7.33 1.57 -5.68
C LEU A 174 5.82 1.48 -5.69
N ASN A 175 5.19 1.69 -6.84
CA ASN A 175 3.84 1.24 -7.16
C ASN A 175 3.86 0.05 -8.12
N ASN A 176 4.89 -0.78 -7.95
CA ASN A 176 5.22 -1.97 -8.72
C ASN A 176 5.51 -3.10 -7.73
N ASP A 177 4.78 -4.21 -7.81
CA ASP A 177 4.90 -5.30 -6.84
C ASP A 177 6.15 -6.17 -6.99
N LEU A 178 6.92 -5.96 -8.06
CA LEU A 178 8.13 -6.70 -8.42
C LEU A 178 7.88 -8.21 -8.53
N SER A 179 6.71 -8.59 -9.08
CA SER A 179 6.30 -9.98 -9.31
C SER A 179 7.26 -10.77 -10.20
N ALA A 180 7.91 -10.11 -11.16
CA ALA A 180 8.95 -10.71 -12.01
C ALA A 180 10.31 -10.88 -11.32
N GLY A 181 10.44 -10.45 -10.05
CA GLY A 181 11.71 -10.39 -9.33
C GLY A 181 12.19 -8.95 -9.16
N VAL A 182 13.10 -8.76 -8.20
CA VAL A 182 13.77 -7.46 -8.00
C VAL A 182 14.82 -7.28 -9.10
N PRO A 183 14.71 -6.27 -9.97
CA PRO A 183 15.71 -6.02 -10.99
C PRO A 183 16.95 -5.37 -10.38
N GLY A 184 18.14 -5.69 -10.90
CA GLY A 184 19.42 -5.21 -10.38
C GLY A 184 19.56 -3.67 -10.33
N ILE A 185 18.75 -2.93 -11.10
CA ILE A 185 18.69 -1.47 -11.02
C ILE A 185 18.19 -0.95 -9.65
N LEU A 186 17.36 -1.74 -8.95
CA LEU A 186 16.84 -1.42 -7.62
C LEU A 186 17.74 -1.94 -6.47
N GLU A 187 18.75 -2.74 -6.78
CA GLU A 187 19.65 -3.30 -5.78
C GLU A 187 20.67 -2.26 -5.30
N GLU A 188 21.19 -2.50 -4.09
CA GLU A 188 22.27 -1.72 -3.49
C GLU A 188 22.00 -0.19 -3.44
N ILE A 189 20.74 0.18 -3.20
CA ILE A 189 20.33 1.56 -2.97
C ILE A 189 20.41 1.84 -1.48
N TYR A 190 21.48 2.52 -1.07
CA TYR A 190 21.71 2.87 0.34
C TYR A 190 21.51 4.35 0.65
N GLU A 191 21.46 5.21 -0.39
CA GLU A 191 21.41 6.67 -0.23
C GLU A 191 20.01 7.26 -0.46
N GLN A 192 19.03 6.42 -0.79
CA GLN A 192 17.65 6.81 -1.06
C GLN A 192 16.72 5.84 -0.35
N TYR A 193 15.61 6.36 0.15
CA TYR A 193 14.59 5.53 0.76
C TYR A 193 13.81 4.81 -0.33
N LEU A 194 13.78 3.48 -0.29
CA LEU A 194 12.97 2.68 -1.20
C LEU A 194 11.78 2.10 -0.42
N LEU A 195 10.58 2.51 -0.80
CA LEU A 195 9.33 2.27 -0.07
C LEU A 195 8.30 1.58 -0.97
N PRO A 196 7.61 0.53 -0.50
CA PRO A 196 8.00 -0.32 0.62
C PRO A 196 9.37 -0.99 0.36
N PRO A 197 10.07 -1.47 1.40
CA PRO A 197 11.39 -2.09 1.23
C PRO A 197 11.32 -3.37 0.38
N LEU A 198 12.39 -3.69 -0.36
CA LEU A 198 12.42 -4.79 -1.35
C LEU A 198 12.09 -6.18 -0.79
N HIS A 199 12.34 -6.44 0.50
CA HIS A 199 11.96 -7.69 1.16
C HIS A 199 10.44 -7.86 1.32
N ALA A 200 9.68 -6.78 1.13
CA ALA A 200 8.22 -6.79 1.07
C ALA A 200 7.69 -7.03 -0.36
N GLY A 201 8.58 -7.10 -1.37
CA GLY A 201 8.23 -7.38 -2.76
C GLY A 201 7.62 -8.77 -2.94
N TRP A 202 6.88 -8.95 -4.03
CA TRP A 202 6.13 -10.18 -4.28
C TRP A 202 7.01 -11.43 -4.36
N SER A 203 8.19 -11.32 -4.99
CA SER A 203 9.12 -12.43 -5.18
C SER A 203 9.81 -12.92 -3.91
N THR A 204 9.84 -12.10 -2.85
CA THR A 204 10.55 -12.41 -1.59
C THR A 204 9.58 -12.72 -0.44
N ARG A 205 8.40 -12.09 -0.43
CA ARG A 205 7.41 -12.28 0.64
C ARG A 205 6.81 -13.69 0.60
N ARG A 206 6.58 -14.28 1.78
CA ARG A 206 5.86 -15.54 1.92
C ARG A 206 4.48 -15.29 2.53
N LYS A 207 3.42 -15.71 1.82
CA LYS A 207 2.03 -15.60 2.30
C LYS A 207 1.83 -16.32 3.64
N SER A 208 2.44 -17.48 3.83
CA SER A 208 2.39 -18.22 5.10
C SER A 208 2.97 -17.44 6.28
N THR A 209 4.07 -16.70 6.08
CA THR A 209 4.61 -15.80 7.10
C THR A 209 3.63 -14.67 7.41
N HIS A 210 3.02 -14.06 6.39
CA HIS A 210 2.00 -13.02 6.58
C HIS A 210 0.83 -13.53 7.43
N PHE A 211 0.25 -14.69 7.10
CA PHE A 211 -0.86 -15.24 7.86
C PHE A 211 -0.48 -15.58 9.31
N ARG A 212 0.73 -16.10 9.54
CA ARG A 212 1.25 -16.33 10.90
C ARG A 212 1.36 -15.03 11.71
N CYS A 213 1.94 -13.98 11.13
CA CYS A 213 2.03 -12.68 11.81
C CYS A 213 0.64 -12.09 12.07
N TYR A 214 -0.29 -12.22 11.12
CA TYR A 214 -1.65 -11.74 11.29
C TYR A 214 -2.42 -12.52 12.37
N GLU A 215 -2.20 -13.83 12.48
CA GLU A 215 -2.77 -14.64 13.56
C GLU A 215 -2.37 -14.13 14.95
N GLU A 216 -1.09 -13.80 15.15
CA GLU A 216 -0.58 -13.26 16.41
C GLU A 216 -1.26 -11.93 16.75
N VAL A 217 -1.39 -11.03 15.77
CA VAL A 217 -2.08 -9.74 15.92
C VAL A 217 -3.57 -9.95 16.25
N ALA A 218 -4.25 -10.83 15.52
CA ALA A 218 -5.67 -11.12 15.73
C ALA A 218 -5.93 -11.74 17.11
N LYS A 219 -5.05 -12.63 17.60
CA LYS A 219 -5.15 -13.21 18.95
C LYS A 219 -4.97 -12.15 20.04
N ARG A 220 -4.00 -11.24 19.89
CA ARG A 220 -3.76 -10.13 20.85
C ARG A 220 -4.95 -9.17 20.89
N LEU A 221 -5.48 -8.81 19.73
CA LEU A 221 -6.66 -7.95 19.62
C LEU A 221 -7.92 -8.64 20.15
N GLY A 222 -8.14 -9.92 19.82
CA GLY A 222 -9.25 -10.71 20.34
C GLY A 222 -9.24 -10.79 21.86
N LYS A 223 -8.06 -11.00 22.47
CA LYS A 223 -7.90 -10.96 23.93
C LYS A 223 -8.23 -9.59 24.53
N LEU A 224 -7.83 -8.50 23.87
CA LEU A 224 -8.16 -7.13 24.32
C LEU A 224 -9.67 -6.87 24.32
N LEU A 225 -10.37 -7.34 23.28
CA LEU A 225 -11.80 -7.13 23.09
C LEU A 225 -12.69 -8.15 23.82
N GLY A 226 -12.11 -9.27 24.28
CA GLY A 226 -12.87 -10.38 24.84
C GLY A 226 -13.72 -11.10 23.79
N VAL A 227 -13.24 -11.20 22.55
CA VAL A 227 -13.92 -11.86 21.43
C VAL A 227 -13.09 -13.01 20.88
N ASP A 228 -13.76 -13.96 20.22
CA ASP A 228 -13.08 -15.03 19.52
C ASP A 228 -12.26 -14.46 18.34
N PRO A 229 -10.92 -14.64 18.29
CA PRO A 229 -10.10 -14.16 17.18
C PRO A 229 -10.51 -14.77 15.83
N TRP A 230 -11.17 -15.92 15.81
CA TRP A 230 -11.73 -16.51 14.60
C TRP A 230 -12.68 -15.56 13.86
N LEU A 231 -13.33 -14.61 14.53
CA LEU A 231 -14.20 -13.62 13.88
C LEU A 231 -13.46 -12.67 12.94
N THR A 232 -12.14 -12.52 13.12
CA THR A 232 -11.30 -11.57 12.36
C THR A 232 -10.18 -12.23 11.57
N TYR A 233 -9.86 -13.50 11.86
CA TYR A 233 -8.75 -14.20 11.25
C TYR A 233 -9.18 -15.51 10.55
N PRO A 234 -8.85 -15.71 9.27
CA PRO A 234 -9.08 -16.98 8.58
C PRO A 234 -8.03 -18.02 9.00
N LEU A 235 -8.47 -19.26 9.24
CA LEU A 235 -7.54 -20.37 9.48
C LEU A 235 -6.72 -20.63 8.21
N PHE A 236 -5.41 -20.87 8.37
CA PHE A 236 -4.53 -21.29 7.27
C PHE A 236 -3.65 -22.46 7.72
N ASP A 237 -3.16 -23.20 6.74
CA ASP A 237 -2.09 -24.17 6.92
C ASP A 237 -1.13 -24.09 5.71
N ARG A 238 0.06 -24.67 5.84
CA ARG A 238 1.10 -24.67 4.80
C ARG A 238 1.59 -26.09 4.55
N CYS A 239 1.45 -26.55 3.32
CA CYS A 239 2.14 -27.73 2.82
C CYS A 239 3.41 -27.32 2.06
N GLU A 240 4.48 -28.10 2.18
CA GLU A 240 5.70 -27.97 1.38
C GLU A 240 5.73 -29.07 0.31
N ASN A 241 6.42 -28.82 -0.81
CA ASN A 241 6.69 -29.83 -1.86
C ASN A 241 5.44 -30.47 -2.49
N VAL A 242 4.43 -29.67 -2.80
CA VAL A 242 3.30 -30.09 -3.63
C VAL A 242 3.67 -29.83 -5.10
N ASN A 243 3.74 -30.88 -5.91
CA ASN A 243 3.95 -30.81 -7.36
C ASN A 243 2.63 -30.65 -8.11
#